data_AF-A0A2K1QFF0-F1
#
_entry.id   AF-A0A2K1QFF0-F1
#
_cell.length_a   1.000
_cell.length_b   1.000
_cell.length_c   1.000
_cell.angle_alpha   90.00
_cell.angle_beta   90.00
_cell.angle_gamma   90.00
#
_symmetry.space_group_name_H-M   'P 1'
#
loop_
_entity.id
_entity.type
_entity.pdbx_description
1 polymer ?
#
loop_
_entity_poly.entity_id
_entity_poly.type
_entity_poly.pdbx_seq_one_letter_code
_entity_poly.pdbx_strand_id
1 'polypeptide(L)'
;MSSDTDFKFSTSTSFKTSSTSNGQTTGLRFTEHTNADPHGTTTHTASQTLGEEPVAETKQFDAQGRELANGETVRPSIEDVTDADRQYEERMEDEYAKREGGA
;
A
#
# COMPACT_ATOMS: atom_id res chain seq x y z
N MET A 1 -23.07 18.75 29.07
CA MET A 1 -22.33 17.48 29.12
C MET A 1 -21.77 17.27 27.74
N SER A 2 -20.44 17.28 27.59
CA SER A 2 -19.79 17.07 26.29
C SER A 2 -19.87 15.57 26.01
N SER A 3 -20.59 15.20 24.96
CA SER A 3 -20.62 13.81 24.49
C SER A 3 -19.44 13.63 23.54
N ASP A 4 -18.25 13.40 24.09
CA ASP A 4 -17.08 13.02 23.29
C ASP A 4 -17.39 11.65 22.67
N THR A 5 -17.70 11.66 21.38
CA THR A 5 -17.98 10.44 20.63
C THR A 5 -16.63 9.85 20.23
N ASP A 6 -16.14 8.90 21.02
CA ASP A 6 -14.91 8.14 20.74
C ASP A 6 -15.09 7.26 19.49
N PHE A 7 -14.99 7.85 18.30
CA PHE A 7 -15.04 7.12 17.05
C PHE A 7 -13.66 6.54 16.74
N LYS A 8 -13.59 5.21 16.70
CA LYS A 8 -12.41 4.47 16.24
C LYS A 8 -12.77 3.74 14.97
N PHE A 9 -11.90 3.81 13.97
CA PHE A 9 -12.06 3.13 12.70
C PHE A 9 -10.81 2.34 12.38
N SER A 10 -10.99 1.14 11.87
CA SER A 10 -9.90 0.28 11.41
C SER A 10 -10.26 -0.25 10.03
N THR A 11 -9.34 -0.14 9.09
CA THR A 11 -9.47 -0.71 7.75
C THR A 11 -8.22 -1.48 7.39
N SER A 12 -8.39 -2.52 6.59
CA SER A 12 -7.30 -3.34 6.10
C SER A 12 -7.54 -3.67 4.64
N THR A 13 -6.53 -3.49 3.81
CA THR A 13 -6.55 -3.87 2.39
C THR A 13 -5.37 -4.78 2.12
N SER A 14 -5.58 -5.76 1.25
CA SER A 14 -4.51 -6.68 0.87
C SER A 14 -4.73 -7.18 -0.53
N PHE A 15 -3.65 -7.28 -1.30
CA PHE A 15 -3.69 -7.92 -2.60
C PHE A 15 -2.44 -8.76 -2.83
N LYS A 16 -2.59 -9.74 -3.69
CA LYS A 16 -1.50 -10.63 -4.11
C LYS A 16 -1.63 -10.85 -5.60
N THR A 17 -0.54 -10.66 -6.31
CA THR A 17 -0.41 -11.00 -7.72
C THR A 17 0.71 -12.01 -7.88
N SER A 18 0.54 -12.97 -8.77
CA SER A 18 1.59 -13.93 -9.10
C SER A 18 1.44 -14.41 -10.51
N SER A 19 2.56 -14.55 -11.21
CA SER A 19 2.61 -15.10 -12.55
C SER A 19 3.65 -16.22 -12.59
N THR A 20 3.33 -17.27 -13.34
CA THR A 20 4.23 -18.40 -13.54
C THR A 20 4.49 -18.56 -15.02
N SER A 21 5.75 -18.54 -15.41
CA SER A 21 6.18 -18.75 -16.79
C SER A 21 7.42 -19.65 -16.80
N ASN A 22 7.44 -20.66 -17.67
CA ASN A 22 8.53 -21.64 -17.79
C ASN A 22 8.98 -22.26 -16.44
N GLY A 23 8.04 -22.48 -15.52
CA GLY A 23 8.32 -23.05 -14.18
C GLY A 23 8.91 -22.06 -13.17
N GLN A 24 9.15 -20.81 -13.55
CA GLN A 24 9.53 -19.74 -12.63
C GLN A 24 8.27 -18.98 -12.21
N THR A 25 8.11 -18.77 -10.90
CA THR A 25 7.00 -18.00 -10.34
C THR A 25 7.53 -16.70 -9.79
N THR A 26 6.97 -15.59 -10.26
CA THR A 26 7.13 -14.26 -9.66
C THR A 26 5.82 -13.85 -9.02
N GLY A 27 5.88 -12.95 -8.05
CA GLY A 27 4.67 -12.42 -7.46
C GLY A 27 4.97 -11.30 -6.50
N LEU A 28 3.92 -10.54 -6.20
CA LEU A 28 3.93 -9.45 -5.25
C LEU A 28 2.81 -9.69 -4.25
N ARG A 29 3.08 -9.42 -2.98
CA ARG A 29 2.04 -9.28 -1.97
C ARG A 29 2.13 -7.89 -1.36
N PHE A 30 0.99 -7.31 -1.09
CA PHE A 30 0.85 -6.03 -0.44
C PHE A 30 -0.26 -6.11 0.60
N THR A 31 -0.03 -5.51 1.75
CA THR A 31 -1.01 -5.38 2.83
C THR A 31 -0.89 -3.99 3.41
N GLU A 32 -2.02 -3.33 3.63
CA GLU A 32 -2.11 -2.06 4.33
C GLU A 32 -3.14 -2.18 5.45
N HIS A 33 -2.82 -1.61 6.60
CA HIS A 33 -3.69 -1.56 7.76
C HIS A 33 -3.71 -0.14 8.31
N THR A 34 -4.87 0.48 8.33
CA THR A 34 -5.04 1.85 8.83
C THR A 34 -5.97 1.84 10.05
N ASN A 35 -5.47 2.39 11.14
CA ASN A 35 -6.20 2.62 12.38
C ASN A 35 -6.37 4.13 12.57
N ALA A 36 -7.59 4.60 12.76
CA ALA A 36 -7.89 5.99 13.07
C ALA A 36 -8.60 6.08 14.42
N ASP A 37 -8.14 6.99 15.26
CA ASP A 37 -8.74 7.35 16.53
C ASP A 37 -8.80 8.89 16.67
N PRO A 38 -9.45 9.42 17.71
CA PRO A 38 -9.53 10.87 17.91
C PRO A 38 -8.18 11.58 18.13
N HIS A 39 -7.10 10.83 18.40
CA HIS A 39 -5.77 11.37 18.61
C HIS A 39 -4.92 11.36 17.33
N GLY A 40 -5.24 10.51 16.37
CA GLY A 40 -4.53 10.44 15.10
C GLY A 40 -4.86 9.21 14.25
N THR A 41 -4.05 9.01 13.22
CA THR A 41 -4.16 7.86 12.32
C THR A 41 -2.82 7.14 12.24
N THR A 42 -2.82 5.82 12.31
CA THR A 42 -1.63 4.98 12.11
C THR A 42 -1.87 4.06 10.92
N THR A 43 -0.98 4.13 9.94
CA THR A 43 -1.00 3.27 8.75
C THR A 43 0.23 2.38 8.76
N HIS A 44 0.00 1.06 8.70
CA HIS A 44 1.04 0.06 8.53
C HIS A 44 0.94 -0.52 7.12
N THR A 45 2.03 -0.49 6.38
CA THR A 45 2.12 -1.10 5.05
C THR A 45 3.17 -2.19 5.08
N ALA A 46 2.93 -3.28 4.36
CA ALA A 46 3.94 -4.30 4.11
C ALA A 46 3.85 -4.77 2.66
N SER A 47 4.99 -4.76 1.99
CA SER A 47 5.14 -5.23 0.61
C SER A 47 6.20 -6.33 0.55
N GLN A 48 6.02 -7.30 -0.33
CA GLN A 48 7.03 -8.32 -0.57
C GLN A 48 6.95 -8.82 -2.01
N THR A 49 8.10 -8.83 -2.68
CA THR A 49 8.33 -9.60 -3.91
C THR A 49 8.63 -11.06 -3.56
N LEU A 50 8.01 -12.01 -4.25
CA LEU A 50 8.22 -13.43 -4.01
C LEU A 50 9.70 -13.81 -4.19
N GLY A 51 10.32 -14.26 -3.10
CA GLY A 51 11.75 -14.60 -3.06
C GLY A 51 12.64 -13.53 -2.43
N GLU A 52 12.09 -12.35 -2.11
CA GLU A 52 12.78 -11.26 -1.41
C GLU A 52 12.30 -11.12 0.04
N GLU A 53 13.05 -10.40 0.87
CA GLU A 53 12.58 -10.05 2.22
C GLU A 53 11.40 -9.07 2.16
N PRO A 54 10.40 -9.22 3.05
CA PRO A 54 9.31 -8.27 3.14
C PRO A 54 9.78 -6.92 3.69
N VAL A 55 9.31 -5.84 3.09
CA VAL A 55 9.52 -4.46 3.56
C VAL A 55 8.26 -4.02 4.28
N ALA A 56 8.40 -3.59 5.53
CA ALA A 56 7.30 -3.04 6.32
C ALA A 56 7.58 -1.58 6.67
N GLU A 57 6.55 -0.74 6.58
CA GLU A 57 6.59 0.67 6.88
C GLU A 57 5.43 1.03 7.83
N THR A 58 5.67 2.00 8.72
CA THR A 58 4.67 2.52 9.65
C THR A 58 4.66 4.03 9.58
N LYS A 59 3.51 4.60 9.23
CA LYS A 59 3.26 6.05 9.23
C LYS A 59 2.26 6.38 10.32
N GLN A 60 2.50 7.48 11.02
CA GLN A 60 1.55 8.02 11.99
C GLN A 60 1.22 9.45 11.61
N PHE A 61 -0.02 9.84 11.82
CA PHE A 61 -0.57 11.14 11.52
C PHE A 61 -1.25 11.67 12.77
N ASP A 62 -1.13 12.96 13.04
CA ASP A 62 -1.89 13.63 14.09
C ASP A 62 -3.36 13.81 13.69
N ALA A 63 -4.20 14.24 14.64
CA ALA A 63 -5.60 14.54 14.40
C ALA A 63 -5.84 15.66 13.35
N GLN A 64 -4.79 16.42 12.97
CA GLN A 64 -4.84 17.44 11.91
C GLN A 64 -4.38 16.89 10.56
N GLY A 65 -4.07 15.59 10.47
CA GLY A 65 -3.61 14.91 9.25
C GLY A 65 -2.13 15.14 8.93
N ARG A 66 -1.34 15.69 9.86
CA ARG A 66 0.11 15.89 9.65
C ARG A 66 0.87 14.64 10.07
N GLU A 67 1.80 14.21 9.22
CA GLU A 67 2.66 13.08 9.53
C GLU A 67 3.52 13.40 10.76
N LEU A 68 3.39 12.56 11.79
CA LEU A 68 4.27 12.53 12.94
C LEU A 68 5.54 11.82 12.51
N ALA A 69 6.63 12.58 12.42
CA ALA A 69 7.95 12.04 12.10
C ALA A 69 8.40 11.11 13.23
N ASN A 70 7.97 9.85 13.19
CA ASN A 70 8.49 8.83 14.08
C ASN A 70 9.90 8.49 13.64
N GLY A 71 10.84 8.79 14.53
CA GLY A 71 12.23 8.38 14.38
C GLY A 71 12.32 6.87 14.33
N GLU A 72 13.29 6.42 13.53
CA GLU A 72 13.74 5.04 13.36
C GLU A 72 13.16 4.29 12.14
N THR A 73 13.99 4.28 11.10
CA THR A 73 14.16 3.21 10.10
C THR A 73 13.47 3.38 8.73
N VAL A 74 14.34 3.67 7.75
CA VAL A 74 14.24 3.57 6.28
C VAL A 74 13.16 4.42 5.62
N ARG A 75 13.54 5.67 5.33
CA ARG A 75 12.91 6.49 4.29
C ARG A 75 13.45 6.07 2.91
N PRO A 76 12.69 5.45 2.00
CA PRO A 76 12.59 6.03 0.69
C PRO A 76 11.76 7.31 0.85
N SER A 77 12.30 8.43 0.37
CA SER A 77 11.55 9.68 0.29
C SER A 77 10.20 9.40 -0.37
N ILE A 78 9.09 9.88 0.21
CA ILE A 78 7.80 9.90 -0.49
C ILE A 78 7.99 10.87 -1.64
N GLU A 79 8.49 10.34 -2.76
CA GLU A 79 8.40 10.96 -4.07
C GLU A 79 6.91 11.02 -4.38
N ASP A 80 6.44 12.20 -4.71
CA ASP A 80 5.06 12.50 -5.10
C ASP A 80 4.54 11.39 -6.03
N VAL A 81 3.61 10.56 -5.55
CA VAL A 81 3.14 9.31 -6.19
C VAL A 81 2.24 9.58 -7.39
N THR A 82 2.24 10.80 -7.92
CA THR A 82 1.48 11.20 -9.10
C THR A 82 2.00 10.58 -10.40
N ASP A 83 3.26 10.12 -10.43
CA ASP A 83 3.83 9.42 -11.59
C ASP A 83 3.92 7.88 -11.43
N ALA A 84 3.95 7.36 -10.19
CA ALA A 84 4.02 5.92 -9.94
C ALA A 84 2.68 5.19 -10.14
N ASP A 85 1.56 5.86 -9.83
CA ASP A 85 0.21 5.35 -10.14
C ASP A 85 -0.03 5.24 -11.66
N ARG A 86 0.47 6.21 -12.44
CA ARG A 86 0.37 6.18 -13.92
C ARG A 86 1.12 4.99 -14.52
N GLN A 87 2.32 4.68 -14.01
CA GLN A 87 3.09 3.52 -14.46
C GLN A 87 2.51 2.17 -14.00
N TYR A 88 1.66 2.17 -12.96
CA TYR A 88 0.96 0.97 -12.51
C TYR A 88 -0.28 0.70 -13.38
N GLU A 89 -1.05 1.74 -13.73
CA GLU A 89 -2.16 1.65 -14.68
C GLU A 89 -1.70 1.23 -16.09
N GLU A 90 -0.65 1.85 -16.64
CA GLU A 90 -0.14 1.51 -17.99
C GLU A 90 0.33 0.05 -18.10
N ARG A 91 0.96 -0.49 -17.04
CA ARG A 91 1.39 -1.91 -17.00
C ARG A 91 0.22 -2.89 -16.87
N MET A 92 -0.91 -2.46 -16.34
CA MET A 92 -2.12 -3.27 -16.21
C MET A 92 -2.95 -3.27 -17.51
N GLU A 93 -2.88 -2.22 -18.32
CA GLU A 93 -3.56 -2.14 -19.62
C GLU A 93 -2.86 -2.96 -20.71
N ASP A 94 -1.52 -2.99 -20.74
CA ASP A 94 -0.74 -3.74 -21.74
C ASP A 94 -1.01 -5.27 -21.71
N GLU A 95 -1.42 -5.81 -20.55
CA GLU A 95 -1.68 -7.25 -20.41
C GLU A 95 -3.09 -7.65 -20.92
N TYR A 96 -4.04 -6.72 -21.00
CA TYR A 96 -5.40 -7.00 -21.47
C TYR A 96 -5.51 -6.99 -23.02
N ALA A 97 -4.66 -6.25 -23.72
CA ALA A 97 -4.66 -6.18 -25.18
C ALA A 97 -4.11 -7.44 -25.88
N LYS A 98 -3.35 -8.29 -25.18
CA LYS A 98 -2.68 -9.45 -25.81
C LYS A 98 -3.47 -10.75 -25.78
N ARG A 99 -4.65 -10.78 -25.14
CA ARG A 99 -5.44 -12.01 -24.94
C ARG A 99 -6.92 -11.90 -25.29
N GLU A 100 -7.31 -11.07 -26.25
CA GLU A 100 -8.52 -11.33 -27.03
C GLU A 100 -8.30 -10.97 -28.49
N GLY A 101 -8.39 -11.99 -29.36
CA GLY A 101 -8.94 -11.87 -30.70
C GLY A 101 -8.26 -10.94 -31.69
N GLY A 102 -7.43 -11.53 -32.56
CA GLY A 102 -7.28 -10.99 -33.91
C GLY A 102 -8.62 -10.98 -34.65
N ALA A 103 -8.90 -9.85 -35.30
CA ALA A 103 -9.69 -9.70 -36.52
C ALA A 103 -9.28 -8.37 -37.18
#